data_AF-A0A6H0XT15-F1
#
_entry.id   AF-A0A6H0XT15-F1
#
_cell.length_a   1.000
_cell.length_b   1.000
_cell.length_c   1.000
_cell.angle_alpha   90.00
_cell.angle_beta   90.00
_cell.angle_gamma   90.00
#
_symmetry.space_group_name_H-M   'P 1'
#
loop_
_entity.id
_entity.type
_entity.pdbx_description
1 polymer ?
#
loop_
_entity_poly.entity_id
_entity_poly.type
_entity_poly.pdbx_seq_one_letter_code
_entity_poly.pdbx_strand_id
1 'polypeptide(L)'
;MSSEALIASQEDIQPFFTIIEDAEGDIIHPQVHYVFSDDDPELLTSAAIEHPHRVVLIDTDGKSITNVSSLSPDWQAVRADISQAPSWGDEAAKGFMLRITGKEATTSPAGSLDELVASFDREMESLVELLGCEETKIAEQAQIKDESQHGSSE
;
A
#
# COMPACT_ATOMS: atom_id res chain seq x y z
N MET A 1 -47.69 -14.00 -17.98
CA MET A 1 -46.35 -13.47 -18.28
C MET A 1 -45.59 -13.49 -16.97
N SER A 2 -44.72 -14.48 -16.78
CA SER A 2 -43.92 -14.65 -15.57
C SER A 2 -42.71 -13.73 -15.63
N SER A 3 -42.69 -12.71 -14.79
CA SER A 3 -41.60 -11.74 -14.68
C SER A 3 -41.04 -11.70 -13.25
N GLU A 4 -40.76 -12.87 -12.69
CA GLU A 4 -40.17 -13.03 -11.35
C GLU A 4 -39.00 -14.03 -11.36
N ALA A 5 -38.22 -14.02 -12.46
CA ALA A 5 -37.01 -14.82 -12.58
C ALA A 5 -35.78 -13.91 -12.45
N LEU A 6 -34.90 -14.28 -11.52
CA LEU A 6 -33.60 -13.67 -11.18
C LEU A 6 -33.64 -12.44 -10.27
N ILE A 7 -34.17 -12.60 -9.06
CA ILE A 7 -33.43 -12.03 -7.91
C ILE A 7 -32.27 -13.01 -7.73
N ALA A 8 -31.15 -12.77 -8.42
CA ALA A 8 -29.94 -13.54 -8.22
C ALA A 8 -29.70 -13.60 -6.71
N SER A 9 -29.43 -14.79 -6.18
CA SER A 9 -29.03 -15.03 -4.79
C SER A 9 -28.05 -13.94 -4.37
N GLN A 10 -28.54 -12.90 -3.66
CA GLN A 10 -27.69 -11.91 -3.04
C GLN A 10 -26.80 -12.70 -2.10
N GLU A 11 -25.53 -12.83 -2.44
CA GLU A 11 -24.56 -13.46 -1.55
C GLU A 11 -24.62 -12.66 -0.24
N ASP A 12 -25.07 -13.30 0.84
CA ASP A 12 -25.13 -12.71 2.18
C ASP A 12 -23.75 -12.14 2.51
N ILE A 13 -23.66 -10.81 2.61
CA ILE A 13 -22.40 -10.11 2.85
C ILE A 13 -21.94 -10.48 4.26
N GLN A 14 -20.86 -11.25 4.35
CA GLN A 14 -20.27 -11.61 5.62
C GLN A 14 -19.41 -10.45 6.14
N PRO A 15 -19.61 -10.00 7.39
CA PRO A 15 -18.78 -8.95 7.94
C PRO A 15 -17.32 -9.40 8.04
N PHE A 16 -16.42 -8.47 7.79
CA PHE A 16 -14.98 -8.66 7.93
C PHE A 16 -14.55 -8.45 9.39
N PHE A 17 -13.77 -9.37 9.92
CA PHE A 17 -12.93 -9.07 11.07
C PHE A 17 -11.85 -8.08 10.63
N THR A 18 -11.84 -6.85 11.13
CA THR A 18 -10.94 -5.81 10.60
C THR A 18 -9.83 -5.48 11.58
N ILE A 19 -8.60 -5.39 11.08
CA ILE A 19 -7.42 -4.95 11.82
C ILE A 19 -6.63 -3.91 11.02
N ILE A 20 -6.05 -2.95 11.74
CA ILE A 20 -5.06 -2.02 11.21
C ILE A 20 -3.72 -2.33 11.87
N GLU A 21 -2.70 -2.56 11.06
CA GLU A 21 -1.31 -2.73 11.48
C GLU A 21 -0.54 -1.44 11.17
N ASP A 22 0.07 -0.84 12.20
CA ASP A 22 0.95 0.31 12.00
C ASP A 22 2.39 -0.13 11.66
N ALA A 23 3.21 0.82 11.21
CA ALA A 23 4.62 0.59 10.90
C ALA A 23 5.43 0.06 12.09
N GLU A 24 4.96 0.34 13.32
CA GLU A 24 5.56 -0.09 14.59
C GLU A 24 5.14 -1.51 15.00
N GLY A 25 4.22 -2.14 14.25
CA GLY A 25 3.70 -3.48 14.51
C GLY A 25 2.53 -3.54 15.49
N ASP A 26 2.01 -2.38 15.90
CA ASP A 26 0.82 -2.28 16.73
C ASP A 26 -0.44 -2.67 15.94
N ILE A 27 -1.26 -3.53 16.56
CA ILE A 27 -2.52 -4.03 15.99
C ILE A 27 -3.68 -3.28 16.64
N ILE A 28 -4.46 -2.58 15.82
CA ILE A 28 -5.59 -1.76 16.24
C ILE A 28 -6.87 -2.32 15.63
N HIS A 29 -7.94 -2.36 16.43
CA HIS A 29 -9.28 -2.68 15.94
C HIS A 29 -10.04 -1.39 15.60
N PRO A 30 -10.34 -1.12 14.32
CA PRO A 30 -11.08 0.06 13.93
C PRO A 30 -12.58 -0.13 14.14
N GLN A 31 -13.30 0.99 14.20
CA GLN A 31 -14.74 1.01 14.01
C GLN A 31 -15.05 0.85 12.52
N VAL A 32 -15.94 -0.08 12.17
CA VAL A 32 -16.23 -0.44 10.79
C VAL A 32 -17.67 -0.06 10.45
N HIS A 33 -17.84 0.69 9.36
CA HIS A 33 -19.15 1.03 8.80
C HIS A 33 -19.23 0.46 7.37
N TYR A 34 -20.27 -0.31 7.11
CA TYR A 34 -20.59 -0.77 5.76
C TYR A 34 -21.53 0.24 5.11
N VAL A 35 -21.16 0.68 3.92
CA VAL A 35 -21.96 1.61 3.12
C VAL A 35 -22.18 0.96 1.76
N PHE A 36 -23.43 0.86 1.35
CA PHE A 36 -23.81 0.30 0.07
C PHE A 36 -24.03 1.41 -0.96
N SER A 37 -24.00 1.05 -2.24
CA SER A 37 -24.14 2.03 -3.32
C SER A 37 -25.51 2.72 -3.37
N ASP A 38 -26.52 2.17 -2.69
CA ASP A 38 -27.86 2.73 -2.54
C ASP A 38 -28.06 3.52 -1.23
N ASP A 39 -27.07 3.56 -0.34
CA ASP A 39 -27.11 4.35 0.88
C ASP A 39 -26.85 5.85 0.64
N ASP A 40 -27.32 6.68 1.58
CA ASP A 40 -27.12 8.12 1.56
C ASP A 40 -25.65 8.50 1.89
N PRO A 41 -24.97 9.34 1.08
CA PRO A 41 -23.60 9.79 1.35
C PRO A 41 -23.43 10.58 2.66
N GLU A 42 -24.49 11.08 3.29
CA GLU A 42 -24.41 11.72 4.60
C GLU A 42 -23.91 10.76 5.71
N LEU A 43 -24.13 9.45 5.56
CA LEU A 43 -23.65 8.44 6.49
C LEU A 43 -22.11 8.35 6.50
N LEU A 44 -21.47 8.44 5.34
CA LEU A 44 -20.00 8.49 5.21
C LEU A 44 -19.42 9.74 5.85
N THR A 45 -20.09 10.88 5.63
CA THR A 45 -19.62 12.18 6.11
C THR A 45 -19.71 12.27 7.63
N SER A 46 -20.79 11.75 8.22
CA SER A 46 -20.98 11.73 9.67
C SER A 46 -19.93 10.87 10.37
N ALA A 47 -19.67 9.66 9.86
CA ALA A 47 -18.64 8.77 10.40
C ALA A 47 -17.24 9.39 10.34
N ALA A 48 -16.91 10.10 9.26
CA ALA A 48 -15.62 10.78 9.11
C ALA A 48 -15.47 11.99 10.04
N ILE A 49 -16.55 12.73 10.33
CA ILE A 49 -16.53 13.88 11.22
C ILE A 49 -16.41 13.46 12.70
N GLU A 50 -17.11 12.39 13.09
CA GLU A 50 -17.09 11.90 14.48
C GLU A 50 -15.75 11.27 14.88
N HIS A 51 -14.98 10.77 13.89
CA HIS A 51 -13.71 10.09 14.11
C HIS A 51 -12.56 10.72 13.31
N PRO A 52 -12.10 11.94 13.67
CA PRO A 52 -11.16 12.71 12.86
C PRO A 52 -9.73 12.17 12.84
N HIS A 53 -9.42 11.10 13.59
CA HIS A 53 -8.04 10.64 13.78
C HIS A 53 -7.54 9.75 12.66
N ARG A 54 -8.34 8.76 12.21
CA ARG A 54 -7.91 7.83 11.16
C ARG A 54 -9.12 7.27 10.42
N VAL A 55 -9.35 7.76 9.21
CA VAL A 55 -10.47 7.31 8.35
C VAL A 55 -9.91 6.66 7.10
N VAL A 56 -10.35 5.43 6.82
CA VAL A 56 -9.96 4.67 5.64
C VAL A 56 -11.23 4.22 4.92
N LEU A 57 -11.31 4.54 3.64
CA LEU A 57 -12.34 4.09 2.72
C LEU A 57 -11.83 2.87 1.95
N ILE A 58 -12.64 1.81 1.93
CA ILE A 58 -12.34 0.56 1.24
C ILE A 58 -13.51 0.25 0.30
N ASP A 59 -13.21 0.17 -0.99
CA ASP A 59 -14.16 -0.32 -1.99
C ASP A 59 -13.89 -1.81 -2.22
N THR A 60 -14.94 -2.63 -2.12
CA THR A 60 -14.85 -4.09 -2.17
C THR A 60 -16.11 -4.70 -2.78
N ASP A 61 -15.93 -5.78 -3.53
CA ASP A 61 -17.03 -6.62 -4.03
C ASP A 61 -17.43 -7.73 -3.04
N GLY A 62 -16.89 -7.67 -1.81
CA GLY A 62 -17.06 -8.69 -0.77
C GLY A 62 -16.02 -9.82 -0.83
N LYS A 63 -15.28 -9.95 -1.94
CA LYS A 63 -14.27 -11.00 -2.15
C LYS A 63 -12.87 -10.43 -2.32
N SER A 64 -12.78 -9.24 -2.91
CA SER A 64 -11.54 -8.57 -3.28
C SER A 64 -11.67 -7.06 -3.11
N ILE A 65 -10.53 -6.42 -2.86
CA ILE A 65 -10.46 -4.98 -2.68
C ILE A 65 -10.26 -4.33 -4.03
N THR A 66 -11.16 -3.42 -4.40
CA THR A 66 -11.11 -2.64 -5.63
C THR A 66 -10.32 -1.35 -5.43
N ASN A 67 -10.51 -0.69 -4.29
CA ASN A 67 -9.82 0.55 -3.97
C ASN A 67 -9.61 0.73 -2.46
N VAL A 68 -8.56 1.47 -2.10
CA VAL A 68 -8.21 1.85 -0.73
C VAL A 68 -7.84 3.33 -0.73
N SER A 69 -8.42 4.11 0.18
CA SER A 69 -8.10 5.53 0.32
C SER A 69 -8.08 5.92 1.79
N SER A 70 -6.98 6.48 2.29
CA SER A 70 -6.94 7.10 3.62
C SER A 70 -7.28 8.59 3.50
N LEU A 71 -8.14 9.07 4.39
CA LEU A 71 -8.50 10.48 4.52
C LEU A 71 -7.71 11.17 5.63
N SER A 72 -6.71 10.48 6.19
CA SER A 72 -5.94 10.96 7.34
C SER A 72 -4.69 11.70 6.86
N PRO A 73 -4.39 12.90 7.39
CA PRO A 73 -3.25 13.71 6.95
C PRO A 73 -1.90 13.16 7.43
N ASP A 74 -1.89 12.51 8.59
CA ASP A 74 -0.74 11.98 9.31
C ASP A 74 -0.57 10.47 9.16
N TRP A 75 -1.50 9.78 8.49
CA TRP A 75 -1.42 8.34 8.30
C TRP A 75 -1.97 7.90 6.94
N GLN A 76 -1.22 7.05 6.25
CA GLN A 76 -1.57 6.58 4.92
C GLN A 76 -1.60 5.05 4.86
N ALA A 77 -2.70 4.52 4.34
CA ALA A 77 -2.84 3.09 4.05
C ALA A 77 -1.89 2.72 2.90
N VAL A 78 -1.01 1.77 3.14
CA VAL A 78 -0.01 1.28 2.18
C VAL A 78 -0.48 -0.01 1.52
N ARG A 79 -1.19 -0.86 2.27
CA ARG A 79 -1.67 -2.15 1.80
C ARG A 79 -3.01 -2.47 2.46
N ALA A 80 -3.90 -3.11 1.73
CA ALA A 80 -5.02 -3.80 2.33
C ALA A 80 -5.18 -5.17 1.67
N ASP A 81 -5.57 -6.18 2.45
CA ASP A 81 -5.86 -7.50 1.93
C ASP A 81 -6.99 -8.19 2.72
N ILE A 82 -7.72 -9.04 2.02
CA ILE A 82 -8.76 -9.90 2.58
C ILE A 82 -8.18 -11.31 2.71
N SER A 83 -8.17 -11.85 3.92
CA SER A 83 -7.73 -13.21 4.22
C SER A 83 -8.79 -13.98 5.00
N GLN A 84 -8.56 -15.26 5.26
CA GLN A 84 -9.40 -15.99 6.20
C GLN A 84 -9.20 -15.44 7.62
N ALA A 85 -10.29 -15.23 8.35
CA ALA A 85 -10.22 -14.77 9.73
C ALA A 85 -9.68 -15.88 10.65
N PRO A 86 -8.98 -15.51 11.73
CA PRO A 86 -8.61 -16.46 12.77
C PRO A 86 -9.87 -17.10 13.36
N SER A 87 -9.99 -18.43 13.28
CA SER A 87 -11.11 -19.16 13.89
C SER A 87 -10.67 -19.77 15.22
N TRP A 88 -11.41 -19.50 16.29
CA TRP A 88 -11.20 -20.10 17.60
C TRP A 88 -12.09 -21.35 17.71
N GLY A 89 -11.71 -22.41 16.99
CA GLY A 89 -12.47 -23.67 16.97
C GLY A 89 -13.68 -23.69 16.03
N ASP A 90 -14.13 -24.91 15.74
CA ASP A 90 -15.08 -25.37 14.72
C ASP A 90 -15.04 -24.64 13.36
N GLU A 91 -14.66 -25.39 12.33
CA GLU A 91 -14.30 -24.96 10.96
C GLU A 91 -15.44 -24.29 10.17
N ALA A 92 -16.61 -24.11 10.78
CA ALA A 92 -17.85 -23.65 10.16
C ALA A 92 -17.96 -22.11 10.09
N ALA A 93 -17.26 -21.36 10.95
CA ALA A 93 -17.23 -19.89 10.89
C ALA A 93 -16.01 -19.42 10.09
N LYS A 94 -16.00 -19.67 8.77
CA LYS A 94 -14.98 -19.14 7.85
C LYS A 94 -15.27 -17.67 7.53
N GLY A 95 -15.18 -16.81 8.55
CA GLY A 95 -15.24 -15.36 8.37
C GLY A 95 -14.04 -14.87 7.56
N PHE A 96 -14.19 -13.72 6.90
CA PHE A 96 -13.08 -13.03 6.26
C PHE A 96 -12.48 -12.01 7.23
N MET A 97 -11.17 -11.81 7.14
CA MET A 97 -10.45 -10.76 7.85
C MET A 97 -9.94 -9.74 6.85
N LEU A 98 -10.22 -8.47 7.11
CA LEU A 98 -9.64 -7.35 6.40
C LEU A 98 -8.43 -6.85 7.19
N ARG A 99 -7.23 -6.99 6.61
CA ARG A 99 -6.00 -6.44 7.18
C ARG A 99 -5.60 -5.21 6.39
N ILE A 100 -5.37 -4.10 7.09
CA ILE A 100 -4.92 -2.85 6.51
C ILE A 100 -3.58 -2.51 7.16
N THR A 101 -2.54 -2.33 6.36
CA THR A 101 -1.25 -1.84 6.82
C THR A 101 -1.08 -0.41 6.34
N GLY A 102 -0.57 0.46 7.21
CA GLY A 102 -0.21 1.81 6.81
C GLY A 102 1.04 2.31 7.50
N LYS A 103 1.41 3.54 7.15
CA LYS A 103 2.54 4.24 7.73
C LYS A 103 2.11 5.65 8.10
N GLU A 104 2.70 6.17 9.15
CA GLU A 104 2.61 7.60 9.42
C GLU A 104 3.22 8.37 8.25
N ALA A 105 2.50 9.41 7.80
CA ALA A 105 3.06 10.36 6.87
C ALA A 105 4.16 11.12 7.61
N THR A 106 5.40 10.92 7.18
CA THR A 106 6.45 11.86 7.55
C THR A 106 5.97 13.22 7.07
N THR A 107 5.73 14.14 8.00
CA THR A 107 5.30 15.49 7.67
C THR A 107 6.19 15.98 6.53
N SER A 108 5.57 16.22 5.38
CA SER A 108 6.22 16.89 4.28
C SER A 108 6.85 18.17 4.84
N PRO A 109 8.14 18.46 4.55
CA PRO A 109 8.79 19.64 5.09
C PRO A 109 7.91 20.85 4.76
N ALA A 110 7.49 21.58 5.80
CA ALA A 110 6.65 22.75 5.65
C ALA A 110 7.41 23.81 4.83
N GLY A 111 7.22 23.78 3.51
CA GLY A 111 8.11 24.44 2.57
C GLY A 111 7.50 24.54 1.17
N SER A 112 8.06 25.45 0.37
CA SER A 112 7.65 25.66 -1.02
C SER A 112 7.82 24.40 -1.89
N LEU A 113 7.17 24.35 -3.06
CA LEU A 113 7.32 23.23 -4.01
C LEU A 113 8.80 22.93 -4.32
N ASP A 114 9.64 23.96 -4.40
CA ASP A 114 11.08 23.81 -4.64
C ASP A 114 11.79 23.07 -3.50
N GLU A 115 11.35 23.28 -2.26
CA GLU A 115 11.88 22.62 -1.08
C GLU A 115 11.40 21.17 -0.99
N LEU A 116 10.16 20.91 -1.40
CA LEU A 116 9.64 19.56 -1.56
C LEU A 116 10.43 18.77 -2.60
N VAL A 117 10.66 19.36 -3.79
CA VAL A 117 11.42 18.74 -4.88
C VAL A 117 12.86 18.45 -4.42
N ALA A 118 13.51 19.39 -3.73
CA ALA A 118 14.85 19.19 -3.21
C ALA A 118 14.92 18.08 -2.14
N SER A 119 13.88 17.93 -1.30
CA SER A 119 13.80 16.86 -0.31
C SER A 119 13.59 15.49 -0.96
N PHE A 120 12.74 15.44 -1.98
CA PHE A 120 12.49 14.24 -2.77
C PHE A 120 13.73 13.77 -3.55
N ASP A 121 14.47 14.68 -4.17
CA ASP A 121 15.72 14.35 -4.88
C ASP A 121 16.74 13.69 -3.96
N ARG A 122 16.89 14.21 -2.73
CA ARG A 122 17.80 13.65 -1.72
C ARG A 122 17.36 12.26 -1.26
N GLU A 123 16.06 12.05 -1.09
CA GLU A 123 15.51 10.76 -0.64
C GLU A 123 15.58 9.71 -1.76
N MET A 124 15.37 10.11 -3.01
CA MET A 124 15.61 9.23 -4.17
C MET A 124 17.09 8.87 -4.32
N GLU A 125 18.01 9.81 -4.12
CA GLU A 125 19.45 9.53 -4.17
C GLU A 125 19.84 8.48 -3.10
N SER A 126 19.32 8.62 -1.89
CA SER A 126 19.48 7.62 -0.82
C SER A 126 18.89 6.26 -1.18
N LEU A 127 17.74 6.21 -1.86
CA LEU A 127 17.10 4.96 -2.27
C LEU A 127 17.84 4.28 -3.43
N VAL A 128 18.39 5.06 -4.36
CA VAL A 128 19.22 4.58 -5.46
C VAL A 128 20.52 3.97 -4.95
N GLU A 129 21.15 4.60 -3.95
CA GLU A 129 22.30 4.02 -3.25
C GLU A 129 21.95 2.70 -2.55
N LEU A 130 20.80 2.64 -1.88
CA LEU A 130 20.34 1.44 -1.18
C LEU A 130 20.00 0.28 -2.12
N LEU A 131 19.44 0.58 -3.30
CA LEU A 131 19.06 -0.42 -4.30
C LEU A 131 20.25 -0.88 -5.16
N GLY A 132 21.42 -0.25 -5.04
CA GLY A 132 22.66 -0.74 -5.64
C GLY A 132 22.52 -1.02 -7.14
N CYS A 133 22.06 -0.03 -7.92
CA CYS A 133 22.17 -0.10 -9.38
C CYS A 133 23.64 0.01 -9.79
N GLU A 134 24.42 -1.04 -9.56
CA GLU A 134 25.75 -1.19 -10.15
C GLU A 134 25.59 -1.37 -11.65
N GLU A 135 25.80 -0.28 -12.39
CA GLU A 135 25.98 -0.31 -13.84
C GLU A 135 27.22 -1.16 -14.15
N THR A 136 27.02 -2.37 -14.65
CA THR A 136 28.10 -3.31 -15.00
C THR A 136 28.92 -2.77 -16.16
N LYS A 137 30.02 -2.07 -15.85
CA LYS A 137 31.04 -1.68 -16.84
C LYS A 137 31.79 -2.92 -17.33
N ILE A 138 31.38 -3.44 -18.48
CA ILE A 138 32.17 -4.35 -19.30
C ILE A 138 33.33 -3.54 -19.88
N ALA A 139 34.50 -3.61 -19.24
CA ALA A 139 35.71 -2.95 -19.72
C ALA A 139 36.29 -3.72 -20.91
N GLU A 140 36.11 -3.14 -22.08
CA GLU A 140 36.81 -3.39 -23.33
C GLU A 140 38.34 -3.26 -23.13
N GLN A 141 39.07 -4.37 -23.12
CA GLN A 141 40.52 -4.38 -23.34
C GLN A 141 40.79 -4.90 -24.75
N ALA A 142 40.82 -3.98 -25.70
CA ALA A 142 41.37 -4.20 -27.02
C ALA A 142 42.53 -3.23 -27.30
N GLN A 143 43.60 -3.81 -27.88
CA GLN A 143 44.65 -3.17 -28.70
C GLN A 143 45.89 -2.61 -27.94
N ILE A 144 47.02 -3.35 -27.85
CA ILE A 144 48.10 -3.61 -28.85
C ILE A 144 48.94 -2.36 -29.18
N LYS A 145 50.27 -2.45 -28.97
CA LYS A 145 51.39 -2.20 -29.93
C LYS A 145 52.69 -1.79 -29.19
N ASP A 146 53.72 -2.64 -29.05
CA ASP A 146 54.79 -3.03 -29.99
C ASP A 146 55.95 -2.00 -30.13
N GLU A 147 57.17 -2.53 -29.94
CA GLU A 147 58.52 -2.05 -30.35
C GLU A 147 59.17 -0.77 -29.78
N SER A 148 60.32 -0.95 -29.09
CA SER A 148 61.63 -0.54 -29.63
C SER A 148 62.82 -1.10 -28.83
N GLN A 149 63.76 -1.70 -29.57
CA GLN A 149 65.08 -2.19 -29.16
C GLN A 149 66.06 -1.06 -28.78
N HIS A 150 67.02 -1.35 -27.89
CA HIS A 150 68.48 -1.06 -28.00
C HIS A 150 69.19 -1.64 -26.76
N GLY A 151 70.05 -2.65 -26.88
CA GLY A 151 71.52 -2.51 -26.85
C GLY A 151 72.04 -2.39 -25.40
N SER A 152 72.96 -3.18 -24.86
CA SER A 152 74.25 -3.57 -25.42
C SER A 152 74.90 -4.66 -24.54
N SER A 153 75.77 -5.44 -25.18
CA SER A 153 76.69 -6.44 -24.62
C SER A 153 77.64 -5.89 -23.56
N GLU A 154 78.05 -6.75 -22.61
CA GLU A 154 79.44 -7.16 -22.36
C GLU A 154 79.47 -8.49 -21.58
#